data_AF-A0A368VDW2-F1
#
_entry.id   AF-A0A368VDW2-F1
#
_cell.length_a   1.000
_cell.length_b   1.000
_cell.length_c   1.000
_cell.angle_alpha   90.00
_cell.angle_beta   90.00
_cell.angle_gamma   90.00
#
_symmetry.space_group_name_H-M   'P 1'
#
loop_
_entity.id
_entity.type
_entity.pdbx_description
1 polymer ?
#
loop_
_entity_poly.entity_id
_entity_poly.type
_entity_poly.pdbx_seq_one_letter_code
_entity_poly.pdbx_strand_id
1 'polypeptide(L)'
;MTGSTRFAGDQAEANRWHVLALCLVAGFMTLLDVSIVNVALPSIQRGLEAPPTALSWVVSGYALTFGLVLVPSGKLGDERGRSRMFIAALLAFTVSSVLAGVAVTPTWLVVARLLQGAAGGLLNPQVLGLIQQQFRGPERGKAFGLFGAVVGISTAVGPLTGGVIIQLAGEESGWRWVFLVNLPIGLLGVVFAWRFLPRDVPRGRSRSIDVVGIVLLGAGMVCLLLPLVAQESRGSTTWLLMGAAPVLLALFVVREHRYRLRGHTPLVDLRLLRIRTYAFGSTLGLLYFAGFTGIFFVLAVYFQRGVGYTALQAGLALTPFAVGSAVSSAIGGRIVPRFGRRLVLVGLVGALAGLLATDLVLATHPGANAGLLTALPLLVAGTGSGLVISPNQTVTLSEVDVAHGSTAAGVQQTGQRIGAALGTATASGLFFSRLSDAGYGSAVSTGLVASVSFVGAALLVCVAEFATDRRRSARGSSE
;
A
#
# COMPACT_ATOMS: atom_id res chain seq x y z
N MET A 1 -30.13 27.05 -26.60
CA MET A 1 -28.88 26.26 -26.74
C MET A 1 -28.03 26.16 -25.46
N THR A 2 -28.25 26.98 -24.43
CA THR A 2 -27.51 27.02 -23.16
C THR A 2 -27.87 25.92 -22.15
N GLY A 3 -28.98 25.20 -22.34
CA GLY A 3 -29.40 24.10 -21.45
C GLY A 3 -28.63 22.79 -21.66
N SER A 4 -28.38 22.39 -22.92
CA SER A 4 -27.78 21.07 -23.22
C SER A 4 -26.31 20.95 -22.78
N THR A 5 -25.56 22.06 -22.78
CA THR A 5 -24.17 22.12 -22.32
C THR A 5 -24.05 22.06 -20.80
N ARG A 6 -25.02 22.61 -20.05
CA ARG A 6 -25.08 22.47 -18.58
C ARG A 6 -25.44 21.05 -18.17
N PHE A 7 -26.45 20.43 -18.80
CA PHE A 7 -26.80 19.03 -18.53
C PHE A 7 -25.66 18.05 -18.89
N ALA A 8 -24.93 18.30 -19.98
CA ALA A 8 -23.76 17.50 -20.34
C ALA A 8 -22.58 17.71 -19.37
N GLY A 9 -22.39 18.93 -18.85
CA GLY A 9 -21.42 19.26 -17.81
C GLY A 9 -21.72 18.56 -16.49
N ASP A 10 -22.96 18.66 -16.00
CA ASP A 10 -23.41 18.02 -14.76
C ASP A 10 -23.34 16.48 -14.84
N GLN A 11 -23.68 15.90 -16.00
CA GLN A 11 -23.54 14.46 -16.23
C GLN A 11 -22.09 14.00 -16.27
N ALA A 12 -21.19 14.79 -16.88
CA ALA A 12 -19.76 14.48 -16.91
C ALA A 12 -19.13 14.59 -15.51
N GLU A 13 -19.54 15.59 -14.71
CA GLU A 13 -19.11 15.74 -13.33
C GLU A 13 -19.64 14.61 -12.44
N ALA A 14 -20.94 14.30 -12.50
CA ALA A 14 -21.53 13.19 -11.77
C ALA A 14 -20.79 11.89 -12.11
N ASN A 15 -20.53 11.61 -13.39
CA ASN A 15 -19.84 10.40 -13.81
C ASN A 15 -18.41 10.28 -13.22
N ARG A 16 -17.65 11.38 -13.13
CA ARG A 16 -16.30 11.37 -12.52
C ARG A 16 -16.32 10.97 -11.05
N TRP A 17 -17.30 11.42 -10.28
CA TRP A 17 -17.43 11.05 -8.86
C TRP A 17 -17.89 9.60 -8.67
N HIS A 18 -18.70 9.05 -9.58
CA HIS A 18 -19.01 7.61 -9.61
C HIS A 18 -17.74 6.78 -9.90
N VAL A 19 -16.90 7.22 -10.86
CA VAL A 19 -15.61 6.57 -11.13
C VAL A 19 -14.69 6.62 -9.90
N LEU A 20 -14.68 7.73 -9.17
CA LEU A 20 -13.94 7.81 -7.91
C LEU A 20 -14.49 6.84 -6.87
N ALA A 21 -15.81 6.82 -6.64
CA ALA A 21 -16.42 5.91 -5.68
C ALA A 21 -16.07 4.44 -5.98
N LEU A 22 -16.12 4.05 -7.25
CA LEU A 22 -15.70 2.73 -7.71
C LEU A 22 -14.21 2.46 -7.43
N CYS A 23 -13.34 3.43 -7.74
CA CYS A 23 -11.91 3.36 -7.42
C CYS A 23 -11.65 3.20 -5.91
N LEU A 24 -12.39 3.92 -5.09
CA LEU A 24 -12.30 3.88 -3.63
C LEU A 24 -12.78 2.54 -3.08
N VAL A 25 -13.90 2.00 -3.58
CA VAL A 25 -14.43 0.68 -3.18
C VAL A 25 -13.45 -0.43 -3.57
N ALA A 26 -12.89 -0.39 -4.78
CA ALA A 26 -11.88 -1.36 -5.22
C ALA A 26 -10.60 -1.28 -4.38
N GLY A 27 -10.12 -0.06 -4.10
CA GLY A 27 -8.98 0.15 -3.20
C GLY A 27 -9.25 -0.39 -1.80
N PHE A 28 -10.40 -0.04 -1.22
CA PHE A 28 -10.85 -0.51 0.10
C PHE A 28 -10.88 -2.04 0.16
N MET A 29 -11.53 -2.68 -0.83
CA MET A 29 -11.65 -4.13 -0.94
C MET A 29 -10.28 -4.83 -0.97
N THR A 30 -9.33 -4.34 -1.77
CA THR A 30 -7.98 -4.95 -1.84
C THR A 30 -7.15 -4.78 -0.56
N LEU A 31 -7.39 -3.71 0.20
CA LEU A 31 -6.67 -3.41 1.44
C LEU A 31 -7.30 -4.12 2.64
N LEU A 32 -8.64 -4.16 2.68
CA LEU A 32 -9.41 -4.92 3.65
C LEU A 32 -9.01 -6.39 3.60
N ASP A 33 -8.90 -6.97 2.41
CA ASP A 33 -8.54 -8.37 2.19
C ASP A 33 -7.20 -8.77 2.82
N VAL A 34 -6.19 -7.89 2.78
CA VAL A 34 -4.91 -8.16 3.46
C VAL A 34 -5.09 -8.17 4.97
N SER A 35 -5.84 -7.20 5.49
CA SER A 35 -5.98 -6.99 6.93
C SER A 35 -6.85 -8.07 7.58
N ILE A 36 -7.96 -8.43 6.94
CA ILE A 36 -8.94 -9.40 7.45
C ILE A 36 -8.39 -10.83 7.52
N VAL A 37 -7.53 -11.22 6.56
CA VAL A 37 -6.92 -12.56 6.51
C VAL A 37 -5.97 -12.78 7.69
N ASN A 38 -5.26 -11.74 8.16
CA ASN A 38 -4.37 -11.87 9.32
C ASN A 38 -5.11 -12.30 10.58
N VAL A 39 -6.36 -11.85 10.76
CA VAL A 39 -7.23 -12.28 11.88
C VAL A 39 -7.80 -13.67 11.65
N ALA A 40 -7.97 -14.08 10.39
CA ALA A 40 -8.48 -15.40 10.04
C ALA A 40 -7.45 -16.52 10.14
N LEU A 41 -6.13 -16.23 10.18
CA LEU A 41 -5.08 -17.26 10.18
C LEU A 41 -5.27 -18.38 11.21
N PRO A 42 -5.62 -18.12 12.48
CA PRO A 42 -5.84 -19.20 13.45
C PRO A 42 -7.06 -20.08 13.12
N SER A 43 -8.09 -19.50 12.50
CA SER A 43 -9.28 -20.25 12.03
C SER A 43 -8.95 -21.07 10.77
N ILE A 44 -8.16 -20.52 9.84
CA ILE A 44 -7.64 -21.24 8.66
C ILE A 44 -6.79 -22.43 9.10
N GLN A 45 -5.91 -22.23 10.09
CA GLN A 45 -5.05 -23.28 10.63
C GLN A 45 -5.86 -24.45 11.15
N ARG A 46 -6.91 -24.19 11.93
CA ARG A 46 -7.78 -25.22 12.50
C ARG A 46 -8.67 -25.86 11.44
N GLY A 47 -9.30 -25.07 10.58
CA GLY A 47 -10.27 -25.56 9.60
C GLY A 47 -9.66 -26.34 8.42
N LEU A 48 -8.37 -26.18 8.13
CA LEU A 48 -7.66 -26.92 7.07
C LEU A 48 -6.50 -27.76 7.59
N GLU A 49 -6.29 -27.81 8.91
CA GLU A 49 -5.08 -28.37 9.54
C GLU A 49 -3.79 -27.88 8.87
N ALA A 50 -3.79 -26.59 8.50
CA ALA A 50 -2.77 -26.04 7.63
C ALA A 50 -1.41 -25.94 8.36
N PRO A 51 -0.31 -26.42 7.77
CA PRO A 51 1.00 -26.25 8.37
C PRO A 51 1.38 -24.77 8.42
N PRO A 52 2.23 -24.34 9.38
CA PRO A 52 2.67 -22.95 9.51
C PRO A 52 3.23 -22.36 8.22
N THR A 53 3.94 -23.18 7.44
CA THR A 53 4.49 -22.82 6.13
C THR A 53 3.39 -22.40 5.15
N ALA A 54 2.24 -23.08 5.13
CA ALA A 54 1.12 -22.72 4.27
C ALA A 54 0.47 -21.40 4.70
N LEU A 55 0.30 -21.16 6.00
CA LEU A 55 -0.23 -19.89 6.53
C LEU A 55 0.70 -18.72 6.19
N SER A 56 2.01 -18.94 6.31
CA SER A 56 3.03 -17.98 5.89
C SER A 56 2.87 -17.65 4.40
N TRP A 57 2.70 -18.65 3.53
CA TRP A 57 2.47 -18.43 2.09
C TRP A 57 1.13 -17.75 1.76
N VAL A 58 0.08 -17.96 2.55
CA VAL A 58 -1.23 -17.29 2.38
C VAL A 58 -1.11 -15.76 2.50
N VAL A 59 -0.28 -15.27 3.42
CA VAL A 59 -0.01 -13.84 3.60
C VAL A 59 1.10 -13.36 2.68
N SER A 60 2.23 -14.05 2.71
CA SER A 60 3.46 -13.65 2.03
C SER A 60 3.36 -13.77 0.52
N GLY A 61 2.75 -14.85 0.03
CA GLY A 61 2.52 -15.09 -1.39
C GLY A 61 1.61 -14.06 -2.02
N TYR A 62 0.56 -13.62 -1.30
CA TYR A 62 -0.28 -12.52 -1.74
C TYR A 62 0.54 -11.23 -1.92
N ALA A 63 1.31 -10.84 -0.90
CA ALA A 63 2.12 -9.62 -0.95
C ALA A 63 3.19 -9.68 -2.07
N LEU A 64 3.79 -10.85 -2.28
CA LEU A 64 4.80 -11.12 -3.30
C LEU A 64 4.23 -10.93 -4.71
N THR A 65 3.14 -11.62 -5.02
CA THR A 65 2.48 -11.57 -6.34
C THR A 65 1.83 -10.21 -6.60
N PHE A 66 1.32 -9.56 -5.56
CA PHE A 66 0.87 -8.16 -5.63
C PHE A 66 2.01 -7.25 -6.06
N GLY A 67 3.16 -7.31 -5.38
CA GLY A 67 4.34 -6.50 -5.72
C GLY A 67 4.85 -6.75 -7.14
N LEU A 68 4.89 -8.02 -7.54
CA LEU A 68 5.36 -8.49 -8.84
C LEU A 68 4.58 -7.90 -10.03
N VAL A 69 3.26 -7.77 -9.88
CA VAL A 69 2.37 -7.37 -10.98
C VAL A 69 2.16 -5.85 -11.06
N LEU A 70 2.54 -5.07 -10.04
CA LEU A 70 2.31 -3.61 -9.98
C LEU A 70 2.89 -2.83 -11.16
N VAL A 71 4.18 -3.00 -11.47
CA VAL A 71 4.81 -2.24 -12.56
C VAL A 71 4.32 -2.72 -13.93
N PRO A 72 4.30 -4.05 -14.23
CA PRO A 72 3.76 -4.53 -15.50
C PRO A 72 2.31 -4.11 -15.75
N SER A 73 1.47 -4.14 -14.71
CA SER A 73 0.05 -3.79 -14.84
C SER A 73 -0.20 -2.32 -15.14
N GLY A 74 0.59 -1.40 -14.57
CA GLY A 74 0.53 0.02 -14.94
C GLY A 74 0.75 0.20 -16.45
N LYS A 75 1.80 -0.44 -16.98
CA LYS A 75 2.09 -0.41 -18.42
C LYS A 75 0.94 -0.98 -19.26
N LEU A 76 0.42 -2.14 -18.86
CA LEU A 76 -0.72 -2.78 -19.52
C LEU A 76 -1.97 -1.89 -19.50
N GLY A 77 -2.21 -1.15 -18.42
CA GLY A 77 -3.29 -0.18 -18.29
C GLY A 77 -3.15 1.00 -19.25
N ASP A 78 -1.93 1.54 -19.35
CA ASP A 78 -1.64 2.66 -20.25
C ASP A 78 -1.77 2.25 -21.75
N GLU A 79 -1.48 0.99 -22.09
CA GLU A 79 -1.55 0.47 -23.47
C GLU A 79 -2.91 -0.10 -23.87
N ARG A 80 -3.53 -0.95 -23.04
CA ARG A 80 -4.77 -1.67 -23.35
C ARG A 80 -6.04 -0.93 -22.94
N GLY A 81 -5.89 0.16 -22.19
CA GLY A 81 -6.99 0.94 -21.64
C GLY A 81 -7.22 0.65 -20.17
N ARG A 82 -7.35 1.72 -19.39
CA ARG A 82 -7.43 1.67 -17.91
C ARG A 82 -8.76 1.09 -17.45
N SER A 83 -9.85 1.42 -18.15
CA SER A 83 -11.18 0.94 -17.77
C SER A 83 -11.32 -0.57 -17.97
N ARG A 84 -10.84 -1.08 -19.11
CA ARG A 84 -10.83 -2.53 -19.40
C ARG A 84 -9.96 -3.29 -18.41
N MET A 85 -8.75 -2.79 -18.14
CA MET A 85 -7.84 -3.41 -17.19
C MET A 85 -8.41 -3.39 -15.76
N PHE A 86 -9.08 -2.31 -15.35
CA PHE A 86 -9.77 -2.23 -14.06
C PHE A 86 -10.84 -3.32 -13.93
N ILE A 87 -11.73 -3.46 -14.92
CA ILE A 87 -12.80 -4.47 -14.90
C ILE A 87 -12.21 -5.89 -14.87
N ALA A 88 -11.23 -6.17 -15.73
CA ALA A 88 -10.57 -7.48 -15.78
C ALA A 88 -9.88 -7.83 -14.46
N ALA A 89 -9.18 -6.87 -13.85
CA ALA A 89 -8.51 -7.06 -12.57
C ALA A 89 -9.50 -7.25 -11.41
N LEU A 90 -10.59 -6.49 -11.38
CA LEU A 90 -11.63 -6.62 -10.37
C LEU A 90 -12.33 -7.98 -10.47
N LEU A 91 -12.64 -8.43 -11.70
CA LEU A 91 -13.21 -9.75 -11.93
C LEU A 91 -12.25 -10.86 -11.48
N ALA A 92 -10.97 -10.78 -11.88
CA ALA A 92 -9.95 -11.74 -11.47
C ALA A 92 -9.78 -11.79 -9.93
N PHE A 93 -9.79 -10.63 -9.27
CA PHE A 93 -9.72 -10.54 -7.81
C PHE A 93 -10.94 -11.21 -7.17
N THR A 94 -12.14 -10.95 -7.68
CA THR A 94 -13.37 -11.54 -7.18
C THR A 94 -13.37 -13.06 -7.32
N VAL A 95 -13.02 -13.57 -8.51
CA VAL A 95 -12.94 -15.01 -8.79
C VAL A 95 -11.91 -15.69 -7.90
N SER A 96 -10.70 -15.13 -7.81
CA SER A 96 -9.65 -15.68 -6.94
C SER A 96 -10.03 -15.66 -5.46
N SER A 97 -10.79 -14.67 -5.00
CA SER A 97 -11.33 -14.63 -3.65
C SER A 97 -12.36 -15.74 -3.41
N VAL A 98 -13.24 -16.01 -4.37
CA VAL A 98 -14.16 -17.16 -4.31
C VAL A 98 -13.36 -18.47 -4.26
N LEU A 99 -12.33 -18.61 -5.10
CA LEU A 99 -11.45 -19.80 -5.09
C LEU A 99 -10.78 -20.00 -3.73
N ALA A 100 -10.41 -18.93 -3.02
CA ALA A 100 -9.87 -19.01 -1.66
C ALA A 100 -10.96 -19.42 -0.65
N GLY A 101 -12.17 -18.86 -0.76
CA GLY A 101 -13.29 -19.17 0.13
C GLY A 101 -13.81 -20.60 0.02
N VAL A 102 -13.70 -21.23 -1.14
CA VAL A 102 -14.10 -22.64 -1.34
C VAL A 102 -12.95 -23.63 -1.20
N ALA A 103 -11.75 -23.18 -0.85
CA ALA A 103 -10.58 -24.03 -0.74
C ALA A 103 -10.80 -25.17 0.28
N VAL A 104 -10.37 -26.37 -0.10
CA VAL A 104 -10.45 -27.60 0.71
C VAL A 104 -9.09 -28.10 1.18
N THR A 105 -7.99 -27.56 0.64
CA THR A 105 -6.64 -27.91 1.07
C THR A 105 -5.79 -26.65 1.28
N PRO A 106 -4.76 -26.70 2.16
CA PRO A 106 -3.85 -25.58 2.35
C PRO A 106 -3.16 -25.12 1.05
N THR A 107 -2.75 -26.07 0.21
CA THR A 107 -2.10 -25.77 -1.08
C THR A 107 -3.03 -25.05 -2.04
N TRP A 108 -4.30 -25.48 -2.13
CA TRP A 108 -5.30 -24.76 -2.92
C TRP A 108 -5.40 -23.32 -2.42
N LEU A 109 -5.58 -23.12 -1.12
CA LEU A 109 -5.71 -21.79 -0.54
C LEU A 109 -4.50 -20.90 -0.87
N VAL A 110 -3.28 -21.44 -0.76
CA VAL A 110 -2.05 -20.74 -1.14
C VAL A 110 -2.08 -20.31 -2.62
N VAL A 111 -2.43 -21.21 -3.54
CA VAL A 111 -2.51 -20.88 -4.98
C VAL A 111 -3.57 -19.81 -5.24
N ALA A 112 -4.75 -19.93 -4.62
CA ALA A 112 -5.80 -18.92 -4.74
C ALA A 112 -5.33 -17.55 -4.23
N ARG A 113 -4.57 -17.49 -3.14
CA ARG A 113 -3.97 -16.27 -2.60
C ARG A 113 -2.90 -15.66 -3.50
N LEU A 114 -2.08 -16.48 -4.15
CA LEU A 114 -1.13 -16.02 -5.15
C LEU A 114 -1.84 -15.37 -6.34
N LEU A 115 -2.92 -15.99 -6.83
CA LEU A 115 -3.75 -15.41 -7.89
C LEU A 115 -4.44 -14.12 -7.45
N GLN A 116 -4.93 -14.07 -6.22
CA GLN A 116 -5.61 -12.90 -5.66
C GLN A 116 -4.64 -11.72 -5.46
N GLY A 117 -3.41 -12.00 -5.03
CA GLY A 117 -2.34 -11.00 -4.95
C GLY A 117 -2.01 -10.42 -6.31
N ALA A 118 -1.81 -11.27 -7.32
CA ALA A 118 -1.61 -10.85 -8.71
C ALA A 118 -2.77 -9.97 -9.23
N ALA A 119 -4.01 -10.34 -8.96
CA ALA A 119 -5.18 -9.55 -9.35
C ALA A 119 -5.25 -8.19 -8.63
N GLY A 120 -4.94 -8.16 -7.32
CA GLY A 120 -4.89 -6.92 -6.53
C GLY A 120 -3.78 -5.97 -6.99
N GLY A 121 -2.63 -6.53 -7.38
CA GLY A 121 -1.52 -5.82 -8.00
C GLY A 121 -1.86 -5.28 -9.38
N LEU A 122 -2.70 -5.99 -10.16
CA LEU A 122 -3.21 -5.54 -11.45
C LEU A 122 -4.20 -4.37 -11.32
N LEU A 123 -5.02 -4.38 -10.25
CA LEU A 123 -6.09 -3.40 -10.03
C LEU A 123 -5.58 -2.04 -9.53
N ASN A 124 -4.60 -2.04 -8.63
CA ASN A 124 -4.17 -0.83 -7.91
C ASN A 124 -3.61 0.30 -8.83
N PRO A 125 -2.73 0.02 -9.80
CA PRO A 125 -2.25 1.05 -10.72
C PRO A 125 -3.37 1.65 -11.58
N GLN A 126 -4.42 0.87 -11.88
CA GLN A 126 -5.58 1.37 -12.62
C GLN A 126 -6.40 2.35 -11.79
N VAL A 127 -6.57 2.09 -10.49
CA VAL A 127 -7.24 3.02 -9.55
C VAL A 127 -6.55 4.39 -9.59
N LEU A 128 -5.24 4.42 -9.38
CA LEU A 128 -4.46 5.67 -9.37
C LEU A 128 -4.44 6.33 -10.74
N GLY A 129 -4.32 5.55 -11.82
CA GLY A 129 -4.37 6.03 -13.20
C GLY A 129 -5.72 6.64 -13.58
N LEU A 130 -6.83 6.05 -13.15
CA LEU A 130 -8.18 6.58 -13.38
C LEU A 130 -8.39 7.87 -12.59
N ILE A 131 -7.97 7.94 -11.32
CA ILE A 131 -8.02 9.18 -10.53
C ILE A 131 -7.23 10.30 -11.23
N GLN A 132 -6.01 10.01 -11.70
CA GLN A 132 -5.22 10.97 -12.46
C GLN A 132 -5.84 11.36 -13.80
N GLN A 133 -6.64 10.51 -14.42
CA GLN A 133 -7.30 10.83 -15.69
C GLN A 133 -8.50 11.74 -15.48
N GLN A 134 -9.31 11.46 -14.45
CA GLN A 134 -10.58 12.12 -14.22
C GLN A 134 -10.46 13.46 -13.48
N PHE A 135 -9.44 13.63 -12.63
CA PHE A 135 -9.32 14.81 -11.77
C PHE A 135 -8.07 15.64 -12.06
N ARG A 136 -8.22 16.96 -12.01
CA ARG A 136 -7.16 17.96 -12.21
C ARG A 136 -7.14 18.95 -11.05
N GLY A 137 -6.01 19.64 -10.87
CA GLY A 137 -5.90 20.73 -9.90
C GLY A 137 -6.35 20.35 -8.48
N PRO A 138 -7.15 21.20 -7.79
CA PRO A 138 -7.60 20.94 -6.43
C PRO A 138 -8.43 19.67 -6.23
N GLU A 139 -9.24 19.30 -7.23
CA GLU A 139 -10.08 18.09 -7.14
C GLU A 139 -9.24 16.81 -7.12
N ARG A 140 -8.08 16.81 -7.80
CA ARG A 140 -7.14 15.68 -7.76
C ARG A 140 -6.61 15.45 -6.35
N GLY A 141 -6.27 16.52 -5.64
CA GLY A 141 -5.87 16.43 -4.23
C GLY A 141 -7.00 15.85 -3.38
N LYS A 142 -8.23 16.32 -3.56
CA LYS A 142 -9.41 15.77 -2.85
C LYS A 142 -9.62 14.28 -3.12
N ALA A 143 -9.45 13.83 -4.37
CA ALA A 143 -9.57 12.43 -4.75
C ALA A 143 -8.49 11.54 -4.10
N PHE A 144 -7.22 11.97 -4.12
CA PHE A 144 -6.15 11.25 -3.40
C PHE A 144 -6.30 11.31 -1.88
N GLY A 145 -6.89 12.39 -1.34
CA GLY A 145 -7.28 12.46 0.07
C GLY A 145 -8.28 11.40 0.46
N LEU A 146 -9.33 11.21 -0.35
CA LEU A 146 -10.29 10.13 -0.13
C LEU A 146 -9.65 8.75 -0.28
N PHE A 147 -8.75 8.56 -1.24
CA PHE A 147 -8.03 7.30 -1.42
C PHE A 147 -7.12 6.99 -0.22
N GLY A 148 -6.35 7.96 0.25
CA GLY A 148 -5.53 7.80 1.44
C GLY A 148 -6.38 7.60 2.72
N ALA A 149 -7.59 8.17 2.78
CA ALA A 149 -8.53 7.89 3.86
C ALA A 149 -9.00 6.43 3.84
N VAL A 150 -9.32 5.91 2.65
CA VAL A 150 -9.62 4.49 2.45
C VAL A 150 -8.47 3.60 2.92
N VAL A 151 -7.21 3.98 2.66
CA VAL A 151 -6.04 3.22 3.15
C VAL A 151 -6.02 3.13 4.69
N GLY A 152 -6.24 4.26 5.37
CA GLY A 152 -6.33 4.29 6.83
C GLY A 152 -7.48 3.45 7.37
N ILE A 153 -8.70 3.68 6.86
CA ILE A 153 -9.93 3.00 7.32
C ILE A 153 -9.84 1.49 7.10
N SER A 154 -9.40 1.03 5.93
CA SER A 154 -9.32 -0.40 5.60
C SER A 154 -8.44 -1.16 6.58
N THR A 155 -7.37 -0.51 7.08
CA THR A 155 -6.41 -1.13 8.00
C THR A 155 -7.05 -1.41 9.37
N ALA A 156 -7.88 -0.51 9.90
CA ALA A 156 -8.58 -0.71 11.18
C ALA A 156 -9.87 -1.52 11.07
N VAL A 157 -10.60 -1.38 9.96
CA VAL A 157 -11.86 -2.12 9.77
C VAL A 157 -11.60 -3.61 9.53
N GLY A 158 -10.47 -3.98 8.90
CA GLY A 158 -10.11 -5.37 8.62
C GLY A 158 -10.23 -6.31 9.82
N PRO A 159 -9.52 -6.07 10.94
CA PRO A 159 -9.58 -6.96 12.09
C PRO A 159 -10.97 -7.03 12.74
N LEU A 160 -11.68 -5.89 12.78
CA LEU A 160 -13.04 -5.81 13.34
C LEU A 160 -14.02 -6.64 12.51
N THR A 161 -14.04 -6.42 11.20
CA THR A 161 -14.93 -7.15 10.28
C THR A 161 -14.57 -8.64 10.22
N GLY A 162 -13.27 -8.98 10.23
CA GLY A 162 -12.82 -10.37 10.26
C GLY A 162 -13.23 -11.10 11.52
N GLY A 163 -13.04 -10.48 12.69
CA GLY A 163 -13.47 -11.03 13.96
C GLY A 163 -14.97 -11.27 14.03
N VAL A 164 -15.79 -10.30 13.58
CA VAL A 164 -17.25 -10.43 13.53
C VAL A 164 -17.69 -11.54 12.57
N ILE A 165 -17.11 -11.61 11.37
CA ILE A 165 -17.45 -12.66 10.39
C ILE A 165 -17.15 -14.04 10.96
N ILE A 166 -15.97 -14.24 11.57
CA ILE A 166 -15.59 -15.53 12.16
C ILE A 166 -16.51 -15.87 13.34
N GLN A 167 -16.85 -14.89 14.18
CA GLN A 167 -17.75 -15.09 15.31
C GLN A 167 -19.16 -15.52 14.86
N LEU A 168 -19.70 -14.91 13.80
CA LEU A 168 -21.04 -15.23 13.30
C LEU A 168 -21.09 -16.55 12.52
N ALA A 169 -20.04 -16.87 11.75
CA ALA A 169 -20.00 -18.02 10.86
C ALA A 169 -19.32 -19.27 11.45
N GLY A 170 -18.89 -19.21 12.71
CA GLY A 170 -18.28 -20.31 13.45
C GLY A 170 -16.76 -20.40 13.27
N GLU A 171 -16.08 -21.00 14.25
CA GLU A 171 -14.61 -21.01 14.29
C GLU A 171 -13.95 -21.93 13.25
N GLU A 172 -14.63 -22.99 12.79
CA GLU A 172 -14.09 -23.96 11.83
C GLU A 172 -14.25 -23.51 10.37
N SER A 173 -15.40 -22.94 10.01
CA SER A 173 -15.73 -22.51 8.64
C SER A 173 -15.78 -21.00 8.43
N GLY A 174 -15.71 -20.20 9.49
CA GLY A 174 -15.88 -18.75 9.42
C GLY A 174 -14.82 -18.05 8.57
N TRP A 175 -13.60 -18.60 8.49
CA TRP A 175 -12.55 -18.07 7.62
C TRP A 175 -12.91 -18.11 6.12
N ARG A 176 -13.81 -19.00 5.69
CA ARG A 176 -14.25 -19.04 4.28
C ARG A 176 -15.02 -17.78 3.91
N TRP A 177 -15.87 -17.32 4.83
CA TRP A 177 -16.69 -16.12 4.65
C TRP A 177 -15.87 -14.83 4.61
N VAL A 178 -14.69 -14.83 5.23
CA VAL A 178 -13.73 -13.74 5.13
C VAL A 178 -13.29 -13.50 3.68
N PHE A 179 -13.21 -14.54 2.86
CA PHE A 179 -12.95 -14.39 1.42
C PHE A 179 -14.23 -14.11 0.63
N LEU A 180 -15.33 -14.81 0.95
CA LEU A 180 -16.60 -14.65 0.23
C LEU A 180 -17.25 -13.29 0.41
N VAL A 181 -16.89 -12.50 1.43
CA VAL A 181 -17.35 -11.10 1.59
C VAL A 181 -16.99 -10.23 0.37
N ASN A 182 -15.92 -10.58 -0.35
CA ASN A 182 -15.49 -9.87 -1.55
C ASN A 182 -16.39 -10.15 -2.75
N LEU A 183 -17.15 -11.26 -2.76
CA LEU A 183 -18.01 -11.65 -3.88
C LEU A 183 -19.11 -10.61 -4.19
N PRO A 184 -19.97 -10.21 -3.25
CA PRO A 184 -21.01 -9.23 -3.53
C PRO A 184 -20.43 -7.87 -3.92
N ILE A 185 -19.35 -7.44 -3.25
CA ILE A 185 -18.67 -6.16 -3.52
C ILE A 185 -18.06 -6.16 -4.93
N GLY A 186 -17.36 -7.24 -5.27
CA GLY A 186 -16.72 -7.42 -6.56
C GLY A 186 -17.71 -7.50 -7.71
N LEU A 187 -18.81 -8.24 -7.55
CA LEU A 187 -19.84 -8.37 -8.58
C LEU A 187 -20.53 -7.03 -8.85
N LEU A 188 -20.96 -6.33 -7.79
CA LEU A 188 -21.52 -4.99 -7.93
C LEU A 188 -20.50 -4.04 -8.55
N GLY A 189 -19.26 -4.07 -8.07
CA GLY A 189 -18.17 -3.26 -8.60
C GLY A 189 -17.94 -3.49 -10.10
N VAL A 190 -18.00 -4.73 -10.60
CA VAL A 190 -17.89 -5.04 -12.04
C VAL A 190 -19.07 -4.44 -12.83
N VAL A 191 -20.30 -4.59 -12.32
CA VAL A 191 -21.50 -4.02 -12.96
C VAL A 191 -21.41 -2.49 -13.03
N PHE A 192 -21.06 -1.84 -11.93
CA PHE A 192 -20.86 -0.39 -11.87
C PHE A 192 -19.69 0.05 -12.76
N ALA A 193 -18.58 -0.68 -12.75
CA ALA A 193 -17.43 -0.41 -13.61
C ALA A 193 -17.80 -0.44 -15.09
N TRP A 194 -18.55 -1.46 -15.52
CA TRP A 194 -18.99 -1.58 -16.90
C TRP A 194 -19.95 -0.46 -17.32
N ARG A 195 -20.76 0.05 -16.38
CA ARG A 195 -21.76 1.10 -16.64
C ARG A 195 -21.22 2.52 -16.62
N PHE A 196 -20.25 2.81 -15.75
CA PHE A 196 -19.79 4.17 -15.45
C PHE A 196 -18.38 4.47 -15.97
N LEU A 197 -17.51 3.46 -16.14
CA LEU A 197 -16.17 3.74 -16.64
C LEU A 197 -16.20 4.23 -18.10
N PRO A 198 -15.35 5.21 -18.46
CA PRO A 198 -15.24 5.66 -19.84
C PRO A 198 -14.80 4.50 -20.73
N ARG A 199 -15.37 4.40 -21.93
CA ARG A 199 -14.89 3.46 -22.93
C ARG A 199 -13.48 3.89 -23.38
N ASP A 200 -12.53 2.97 -23.27
CA ASP A 200 -11.17 3.21 -23.72
C ASP A 200 -11.15 3.46 -25.24
N VAL A 201 -10.62 4.61 -25.66
CA VAL A 201 -10.37 4.90 -27.08
C VAL A 201 -9.10 4.16 -27.48
N PRO A 202 -9.14 3.27 -28.50
CA PRO A 202 -7.95 2.55 -28.94
C PRO A 202 -6.86 3.55 -29.35
N ARG A 203 -5.77 3.61 -28.60
CA ARG A 203 -4.57 4.33 -29.04
C ARG A 203 -3.82 3.43 -30.01
N GLY A 204 -3.61 3.91 -31.24
CA GLY A 204 -3.03 3.12 -32.33
C GLY A 204 -1.65 2.54 -32.02
N ARG A 205 -1.35 1.41 -32.69
CA ARG A 205 -0.19 0.50 -32.59
C ARG A 205 0.04 -0.10 -31.19
N SER A 206 -0.28 -1.40 -31.07
CA SER A 206 0.19 -2.28 -29.98
C SER A 206 1.70 -2.11 -29.83
N ARG A 207 2.14 -1.45 -28.76
CA ARG A 207 3.56 -1.37 -28.42
C ARG A 207 3.97 -2.73 -27.84
N SER A 208 5.17 -3.16 -28.16
CA SER A 208 5.69 -4.46 -27.73
C SER A 208 5.93 -4.45 -26.22
N ILE A 209 5.38 -5.44 -25.53
CA ILE A 209 5.61 -5.64 -24.09
C ILE A 209 7.03 -6.24 -23.92
N ASP A 210 7.86 -5.63 -23.07
CA ASP A 210 9.18 -6.18 -22.75
C ASP A 210 9.05 -7.35 -21.76
N VAL A 211 8.78 -8.55 -22.28
CA VAL A 211 8.67 -9.77 -21.47
C VAL A 211 9.96 -10.03 -20.68
N VAL A 212 11.13 -9.76 -21.28
CA VAL A 212 12.43 -9.94 -20.61
C VAL A 212 12.57 -8.96 -19.44
N GLY A 213 12.19 -7.69 -19.65
CA GLY A 213 12.14 -6.69 -18.60
C GLY A 213 11.21 -7.08 -17.44
N ILE A 214 10.02 -7.61 -17.75
CA ILE A 214 9.07 -8.11 -16.75
C ILE A 214 9.66 -9.27 -15.95
N VAL A 215 10.29 -10.24 -16.61
CA VAL A 215 10.91 -11.40 -15.94
C VAL A 215 12.08 -10.96 -15.06
N LEU A 216 12.94 -10.04 -15.53
CA LEU A 216 14.05 -9.52 -14.73
C LEU A 216 13.58 -8.74 -13.50
N LEU A 217 12.62 -7.83 -13.68
CA LEU A 217 12.02 -7.09 -12.57
C LEU A 217 11.36 -8.05 -11.58
N GLY A 218 10.65 -9.04 -12.10
CA GLY A 218 9.93 -9.99 -11.29
C GLY A 218 10.84 -10.92 -10.49
N ALA A 219 11.86 -11.48 -11.13
CA ALA A 219 12.87 -12.29 -10.47
C ALA A 219 13.62 -11.45 -9.43
N GLY A 220 14.00 -10.21 -9.75
CA GLY A 220 14.63 -9.28 -8.80
C GLY A 220 13.74 -8.98 -7.60
N MET A 221 12.44 -8.78 -7.81
CA MET A 221 11.47 -8.59 -6.73
C MET A 221 11.25 -9.83 -5.88
N VAL A 222 11.22 -11.01 -6.47
CA VAL A 222 11.15 -12.27 -5.72
C VAL A 222 12.41 -12.45 -4.88
N CYS A 223 13.59 -12.28 -5.47
CA CYS A 223 14.86 -12.36 -4.75
C CYS A 223 14.97 -11.35 -3.60
N LEU A 224 14.37 -10.16 -3.74
CA LEU A 224 14.39 -9.13 -2.70
C LEU A 224 13.34 -9.36 -1.61
N LEU A 225 12.10 -9.62 -1.99
CA LEU A 225 10.96 -9.66 -1.08
C LEU A 225 10.80 -11.02 -0.42
N LEU A 226 11.06 -12.12 -1.13
CA LEU A 226 10.84 -13.47 -0.60
C LEU A 226 11.59 -13.69 0.72
N PRO A 227 12.89 -13.33 0.87
CA PRO A 227 13.60 -13.54 2.13
C PRO A 227 13.14 -12.61 3.25
N LEU A 228 12.66 -11.40 2.91
CA LEU A 228 12.16 -10.44 3.90
C LEU A 228 10.81 -10.85 4.48
N VAL A 229 9.99 -11.50 3.65
CA VAL A 229 8.61 -11.87 4.02
C VAL A 229 8.56 -13.32 4.54
N ALA A 230 9.31 -14.25 3.94
CA ALA A 230 9.43 -15.64 4.41
C ALA A 230 10.52 -15.75 5.49
N GLN A 231 10.20 -15.30 6.72
CA GLN A 231 11.15 -15.30 7.84
C GLN A 231 11.54 -16.67 8.39
N GLU A 232 10.89 -17.75 7.94
CA GLU A 232 11.16 -19.12 8.39
C GLU A 232 12.42 -19.73 7.75
N SER A 233 12.88 -19.23 6.59
CA SER A 233 14.07 -19.75 5.91
C SER A 233 15.33 -18.95 6.24
N ARG A 234 15.88 -19.12 7.44
CA ARG A 234 17.22 -18.59 7.79
C ARG A 234 18.30 -19.59 7.38
N GLY A 235 18.72 -19.53 6.12
CA GLY A 235 19.76 -20.41 5.56
C GLY A 235 20.55 -19.77 4.43
N SER A 236 21.51 -20.52 3.84
CA SER A 236 22.37 -20.06 2.73
C SER A 236 21.57 -19.51 1.54
N THR A 237 20.41 -20.09 1.25
CA THR A 237 19.50 -19.66 0.19
C THR A 237 19.02 -18.21 0.35
N THR A 238 18.82 -17.73 1.58
CA THR A 238 18.40 -16.34 1.84
C THR A 238 19.48 -15.35 1.44
N TRP A 239 20.74 -15.64 1.77
CA TRP A 239 21.87 -14.81 1.37
C TRP A 239 22.09 -14.82 -0.14
N LEU A 240 21.90 -15.98 -0.79
CA LEU A 240 21.96 -16.09 -2.25
C LEU A 240 20.87 -15.26 -2.92
N LEU A 241 19.63 -15.31 -2.44
CA LEU A 241 18.51 -14.51 -2.96
C LEU A 241 18.76 -13.01 -2.75
N MET A 242 19.18 -12.60 -1.55
CA MET A 242 19.50 -11.21 -1.26
C MET A 242 20.67 -10.68 -2.10
N GLY A 243 21.67 -11.51 -2.40
CA GLY A 243 22.78 -11.18 -3.31
C GLY A 243 22.37 -11.14 -4.78
N ALA A 244 21.43 -12.00 -5.21
CA ALA A 244 20.93 -12.02 -6.57
C ALA A 244 20.00 -10.84 -6.90
N ALA A 245 19.27 -10.33 -5.91
CA ALA A 245 18.35 -9.20 -6.07
C ALA A 245 18.99 -7.94 -6.72
N PRO A 246 20.10 -7.37 -6.20
CA PRO A 246 20.72 -6.20 -6.82
C PRO A 246 21.26 -6.48 -8.22
N VAL A 247 21.75 -7.70 -8.48
CA VAL A 247 22.23 -8.10 -9.81
C VAL A 247 21.08 -8.11 -10.83
N LEU A 248 19.97 -8.76 -10.49
CA LEU A 248 18.78 -8.83 -11.36
C LEU A 248 18.16 -7.46 -11.60
N LEU A 249 18.07 -6.61 -10.56
CA LEU A 249 17.57 -5.25 -10.69
C LEU A 249 18.51 -4.35 -11.51
N ALA A 250 19.83 -4.53 -11.39
CA ALA A 250 20.80 -3.83 -12.25
C ALA A 250 20.68 -4.26 -13.72
N LEU A 251 20.52 -5.57 -13.98
CA LEU A 251 20.27 -6.09 -15.32
C LEU A 251 18.96 -5.56 -15.89
N PHE A 252 17.91 -5.44 -15.08
CA PHE A 252 16.65 -4.79 -15.46
C PHE A 252 16.88 -3.33 -15.88
N VAL A 253 17.60 -2.53 -15.09
CA VAL A 253 17.90 -1.12 -15.43
C VAL A 253 18.67 -1.01 -16.75
N VAL A 254 19.68 -1.87 -16.96
CA VAL A 254 20.45 -1.91 -18.21
C VAL A 254 19.56 -2.31 -19.39
N ARG A 255 18.67 -3.29 -19.19
CA ARG A 255 17.70 -3.74 -20.19
C ARG A 255 16.75 -2.62 -20.59
N GLU A 256 16.13 -1.95 -19.62
CA GLU A 256 15.21 -0.83 -19.84
C GLU A 256 15.88 0.32 -20.61
N HIS A 257 17.12 0.65 -20.24
CA HIS A 257 17.90 1.67 -20.94
C HIS A 257 18.14 1.30 -22.41
N ARG A 258 18.58 0.06 -22.67
CA ARG A 258 18.81 -0.46 -24.04
C ARG A 258 17.52 -0.59 -24.84
N TYR A 259 16.43 -1.03 -24.21
CA TYR A 259 15.12 -1.21 -24.84
C TYR A 259 14.60 0.14 -25.35
N ARG A 260 14.78 1.20 -24.55
CA ARG A 260 14.47 2.58 -24.95
C ARG A 260 15.37 3.09 -26.08
N LEU A 261 16.68 2.83 -26.04
CA LEU A 261 17.60 3.25 -27.11
C LEU A 261 17.24 2.65 -28.48
N ARG A 262 16.57 1.49 -28.48
CA ARG A 262 16.04 0.83 -29.69
C ARG A 262 14.69 1.39 -30.16
N GLY A 263 14.19 2.47 -29.56
CA GLY A 263 12.93 3.12 -29.93
C GLY A 263 11.67 2.47 -29.36
N HIS A 264 11.80 1.45 -28.50
CA HIS A 264 10.65 0.87 -27.81
C HIS A 264 10.29 1.68 -26.57
N THR A 265 9.06 1.48 -26.07
CA THR A 265 8.65 2.10 -24.81
C THR A 265 9.01 1.22 -23.62
N PRO A 266 9.89 1.68 -22.72
CA PRO A 266 10.28 0.94 -21.51
C PRO A 266 9.09 0.58 -20.62
N LEU A 267 9.26 -0.43 -19.77
CA LEU A 267 8.34 -0.76 -18.69
C LEU A 267 8.38 0.33 -17.61
N VAL A 268 9.57 0.83 -17.29
CA VAL A 268 9.80 1.93 -16.33
C VAL A 268 10.55 3.05 -17.03
N ASP A 269 9.89 4.17 -17.28
CA ASP A 269 10.61 5.34 -17.78
C ASP A 269 11.42 5.98 -16.65
N LEU A 270 12.71 5.63 -16.59
CA LEU A 270 13.67 6.20 -15.64
C LEU A 270 13.79 7.72 -15.74
N ARG A 271 13.29 8.37 -16.81
CA ARG A 271 13.19 9.84 -16.88
C ARG A 271 12.24 10.41 -15.83
N LEU A 272 11.27 9.63 -15.33
CA LEU A 272 10.43 10.03 -14.20
C LEU A 272 11.29 10.37 -12.97
N LEU A 273 12.41 9.68 -12.76
CA LEU A 273 13.34 9.99 -11.66
C LEU A 273 14.16 11.28 -11.89
N ARG A 274 14.12 11.86 -13.11
CA ARG A 274 14.65 13.21 -13.36
C ARG A 274 13.62 14.29 -12.98
N ILE A 275 12.34 13.94 -12.92
CA ILE A 275 11.29 14.80 -12.37
C ILE A 275 11.51 14.84 -10.87
N ARG A 276 11.88 16.01 -10.36
CA ARG A 276 12.34 16.16 -8.98
C ARG A 276 11.26 15.81 -7.97
N THR A 277 10.04 16.32 -8.16
CA THR A 277 8.88 16.02 -7.30
C THR A 277 8.61 14.52 -7.22
N TYR A 278 8.76 13.82 -8.35
CA TYR A 278 8.60 12.38 -8.44
C TYR A 278 9.72 11.61 -7.72
N ALA A 279 10.99 11.99 -7.94
CA ALA A 279 12.14 11.34 -7.30
C ALA A 279 12.10 11.48 -5.78
N PHE A 280 11.94 12.72 -5.27
CA PHE A 280 11.82 12.96 -3.83
C PHE A 280 10.59 12.27 -3.23
N GLY A 281 9.43 12.39 -3.89
CA GLY A 281 8.19 11.80 -3.41
C GLY A 281 8.19 10.26 -3.42
N SER A 282 8.88 9.63 -4.36
CA SER A 282 9.06 8.18 -4.41
C SER A 282 10.01 7.68 -3.32
N THR A 283 11.16 8.35 -3.12
CA THR A 283 12.10 8.03 -2.04
C THR A 283 11.47 8.23 -0.66
N LEU A 284 10.76 9.35 -0.47
CA LEU A 284 10.01 9.64 0.74
C LEU A 284 8.94 8.57 0.98
N GLY A 285 8.21 8.18 -0.07
CA GLY A 285 7.20 7.12 0.01
C GLY A 285 7.79 5.77 0.43
N LEU A 286 8.93 5.37 -0.13
CA LEU A 286 9.63 4.13 0.24
C LEU A 286 10.05 4.15 1.71
N LEU A 287 10.74 5.21 2.16
CA LEU A 287 11.21 5.33 3.54
C LEU A 287 10.04 5.43 4.53
N TYR A 288 9.01 6.19 4.19
CA TYR A 288 7.85 6.34 5.04
C TYR A 288 7.10 5.02 5.23
N PHE A 289 6.88 4.25 4.15
CA PHE A 289 6.21 2.96 4.24
C PHE A 289 7.07 1.91 4.97
N ALA A 290 8.40 2.03 4.94
CA ALA A 290 9.28 1.22 5.80
C ALA A 290 9.07 1.52 7.29
N GLY A 291 8.86 2.78 7.66
CA GLY A 291 8.49 3.09 9.04
C GLY A 291 7.06 2.66 9.38
N PHE A 292 6.13 2.84 8.44
CA PHE A 292 4.69 2.68 8.66
C PHE A 292 4.27 1.26 9.03
N THR A 293 4.67 0.25 8.26
CA THR A 293 4.17 -1.13 8.47
C THR A 293 4.81 -1.82 9.67
N GLY A 294 6.04 -1.42 10.05
CA GLY A 294 6.72 -1.92 11.24
C GLY A 294 5.96 -1.62 12.54
N ILE A 295 5.33 -0.44 12.63
CA ILE A 295 4.54 0.02 13.79
C ILE A 295 3.44 -0.99 14.12
N PHE A 296 2.62 -1.34 13.12
CA PHE A 296 1.48 -2.24 13.32
C PHE A 296 1.92 -3.64 13.75
N PHE A 297 3.00 -4.16 13.17
CA PHE A 297 3.55 -5.45 13.57
C PHE A 297 3.98 -5.43 15.04
N VAL A 298 4.85 -4.49 15.41
CA VAL A 298 5.44 -4.40 16.75
C VAL A 298 4.37 -4.19 17.82
N LEU A 299 3.44 -3.25 17.59
CA LEU A 299 2.37 -2.97 18.55
C LEU A 299 1.35 -4.10 18.64
N ALA A 300 0.99 -4.75 17.52
CA ALA A 300 0.06 -5.89 17.57
C ALA A 300 0.64 -7.06 18.37
N VAL A 301 1.92 -7.39 18.15
CA VAL A 301 2.60 -8.45 18.91
C VAL A 301 2.73 -8.06 20.38
N TYR A 302 3.10 -6.81 20.68
CA TYR A 302 3.20 -6.33 22.05
C TYR A 302 1.86 -6.39 22.80
N PHE A 303 0.77 -5.88 22.21
CA PHE A 303 -0.54 -5.91 22.86
C PHE A 303 -1.03 -7.35 23.07
N GLN A 304 -0.93 -8.21 22.06
CA GLN A 304 -1.47 -9.58 22.16
C GLN A 304 -0.62 -10.49 23.02
N ARG A 305 0.71 -10.52 22.79
CA ARG A 305 1.62 -11.46 23.46
C ARG A 305 2.32 -10.88 24.68
N GLY A 306 2.56 -9.57 24.70
CA GLY A 306 3.20 -8.89 25.82
C GLY A 306 2.21 -8.51 26.92
N VAL A 307 1.09 -7.89 26.56
CA VAL A 307 0.06 -7.43 27.51
C VAL A 307 -1.06 -8.46 27.72
N GLY A 308 -1.25 -9.39 26.77
CA GLY A 308 -2.29 -10.42 26.84
C GLY A 308 -3.66 -9.96 26.32
N TYR A 309 -3.71 -8.91 25.50
CA TYR A 309 -4.95 -8.48 24.86
C TYR A 309 -5.47 -9.54 23.90
N THR A 310 -6.80 -9.67 23.84
CA THR A 310 -7.45 -10.36 22.73
C THR A 310 -7.17 -9.65 21.40
N ALA A 311 -7.30 -10.36 20.28
CA ALA A 311 -7.12 -9.77 18.94
C ALA A 311 -8.03 -8.53 18.72
N LEU A 312 -9.26 -8.57 19.25
CA LEU A 312 -10.20 -7.45 19.19
C LEU A 312 -9.69 -6.24 19.98
N GLN A 313 -9.22 -6.45 21.22
CA GLN A 313 -8.67 -5.37 22.05
C GLN A 313 -7.41 -4.76 21.43
N ALA A 314 -6.52 -5.58 20.86
CA ALA A 314 -5.34 -5.08 20.15
C ALA A 314 -5.71 -4.26 18.90
N GLY A 315 -6.73 -4.69 18.15
CA GLY A 315 -7.27 -3.92 17.03
C GLY A 315 -7.88 -2.59 17.47
N LEU A 316 -8.64 -2.58 18.57
CA LEU A 316 -9.20 -1.36 19.16
C LEU A 316 -8.11 -0.39 19.64
N ALA A 317 -7.04 -0.90 20.26
CA ALA A 317 -5.90 -0.08 20.67
C ALA A 317 -5.19 0.63 19.50
N LEU A 318 -5.20 0.02 18.31
CA LEU A 318 -4.61 0.60 17.09
C LEU A 318 -5.58 1.48 16.28
N THR A 319 -6.88 1.46 16.62
CA THR A 319 -7.92 2.21 15.90
C THR A 319 -7.69 3.73 15.92
N PRO A 320 -7.24 4.37 17.03
CA PRO A 320 -6.95 5.80 17.04
C PRO A 320 -5.96 6.24 15.94
N PHE A 321 -4.93 5.43 15.68
CA PHE A 321 -3.99 5.69 14.58
C PHE A 321 -4.69 5.69 13.23
N ALA A 322 -5.52 4.68 12.97
CA ALA A 322 -6.24 4.56 11.71
C ALA A 322 -7.25 5.69 11.51
N VAL A 323 -7.97 6.08 12.56
CA VAL A 323 -8.91 7.22 12.55
C VAL A 323 -8.17 8.52 12.27
N GLY A 324 -7.08 8.78 12.99
CA GLY A 324 -6.24 9.97 12.77
C GLY A 324 -5.74 10.03 11.32
N SER A 325 -5.21 8.92 10.82
CA SER A 325 -4.70 8.82 9.44
C SER A 325 -5.81 9.00 8.40
N ALA A 326 -6.97 8.39 8.62
CA ALA A 326 -8.10 8.51 7.70
C ALA A 326 -8.60 9.95 7.57
N VAL A 327 -8.89 10.57 8.71
CA VAL A 327 -9.42 11.94 8.79
C VAL A 327 -8.40 12.94 8.23
N SER A 328 -7.15 12.84 8.68
CA SER A 328 -6.12 13.79 8.25
C SER A 328 -5.71 13.60 6.79
N SER A 329 -5.82 12.39 6.23
CA SER A 329 -5.57 12.13 4.81
C SER A 329 -6.66 12.76 3.91
N ALA A 330 -7.93 12.65 4.31
CA ALA A 330 -9.04 13.31 3.64
C ALA A 330 -8.92 14.84 3.68
N ILE A 331 -8.57 15.39 4.84
CA ILE A 331 -8.34 16.84 5.00
C ILE A 331 -7.10 17.26 4.20
N GLY A 332 -5.98 16.57 4.39
CA GLY A 332 -4.68 16.82 3.77
C GLY A 332 -4.75 16.84 2.26
N GLY A 333 -5.50 15.92 1.64
CA GLY A 333 -5.72 15.92 0.20
C GLY A 333 -6.50 17.16 -0.28
N ARG A 334 -7.44 17.69 0.50
CA ARG A 334 -8.16 18.92 0.13
C ARG A 334 -7.27 20.17 0.22
N ILE A 335 -6.36 20.21 1.19
CA ILE A 335 -5.53 21.39 1.46
C ILE A 335 -4.13 21.34 0.82
N VAL A 336 -3.71 20.19 0.28
CA VAL A 336 -2.42 20.06 -0.44
C VAL A 336 -2.25 20.99 -1.63
N PRO A 337 -3.27 21.38 -2.41
CA PRO A 337 -3.08 22.35 -3.48
C PRO A 337 -2.60 23.72 -2.96
N ARG A 338 -2.94 24.07 -1.71
CA ARG A 338 -2.57 25.34 -1.07
C ARG A 338 -1.23 25.27 -0.34
N PHE A 339 -0.97 24.19 0.39
CA PHE A 339 0.20 24.08 1.27
C PHE A 339 1.32 23.19 0.70
N GLY A 340 1.03 22.40 -0.34
CA GLY A 340 2.00 21.55 -1.04
C GLY A 340 2.78 20.64 -0.10
N ARG A 341 4.11 20.59 -0.30
CA ARG A 341 5.03 19.76 0.48
C ARG A 341 5.07 20.11 1.97
N ARG A 342 4.63 21.30 2.39
CA ARG A 342 4.69 21.70 3.82
C ARG A 342 3.80 20.81 4.70
N LEU A 343 2.70 20.30 4.15
CA LEU A 343 1.85 19.34 4.86
C LEU A 343 2.57 18.02 5.12
N VAL A 344 3.35 17.54 4.15
CA VAL A 344 4.14 16.31 4.31
C VAL A 344 5.17 16.49 5.42
N LEU A 345 5.83 17.66 5.50
CA LEU A 345 6.78 17.99 6.56
C LEU A 345 6.11 17.99 7.94
N VAL A 346 4.99 18.70 8.10
CA VAL A 346 4.22 18.75 9.36
C VAL A 346 3.72 17.36 9.73
N GLY A 347 3.26 16.59 8.74
CA GLY A 347 2.82 15.21 8.91
C GLY A 347 3.93 14.29 9.42
N LEU A 348 5.14 14.39 8.86
CA LEU A 348 6.30 13.61 9.30
C LEU A 348 6.72 13.95 10.73
N VAL A 349 6.75 15.24 11.09
CA VAL A 349 7.04 15.67 12.47
C VAL A 349 5.98 15.16 13.44
N GLY A 350 4.69 15.28 13.08
CA GLY A 350 3.59 14.76 13.90
C GLY A 350 3.62 13.24 14.04
N ALA A 351 3.94 12.52 12.96
CA ALA A 351 4.10 11.07 12.98
C ALA A 351 5.22 10.64 13.93
N LEU A 352 6.39 11.29 13.85
CA LEU A 352 7.53 11.03 14.74
C LEU A 352 7.18 11.35 16.20
N ALA A 353 6.60 12.52 16.46
CA ALA A 353 6.24 12.93 17.81
C ALA A 353 5.25 11.96 18.44
N GLY A 354 4.22 11.53 17.70
CA GLY A 354 3.25 10.55 18.17
C GLY A 354 3.86 9.17 18.41
N LEU A 355 4.78 8.71 17.56
CA LEU A 355 5.48 7.43 17.76
C LEU A 355 6.42 7.44 18.96
N LEU A 356 7.19 8.51 19.13
CA LEU A 356 8.06 8.71 20.30
C LEU A 356 7.24 8.82 21.59
N ALA A 357 6.10 9.52 21.56
CA ALA A 357 5.18 9.58 22.68
C ALA A 357 4.54 8.22 22.99
N THR A 358 4.21 7.43 21.97
CA THR A 358 3.70 6.06 22.13
C THR A 358 4.75 5.19 22.82
N ASP A 359 6.00 5.26 22.37
CA ASP A 359 7.11 4.52 22.97
C ASP A 359 7.33 4.90 24.43
N LEU A 360 7.35 6.21 24.74
CA LEU A 360 7.49 6.71 26.10
C LEU A 360 6.35 6.23 27.03
N VAL A 361 5.11 6.23 26.55
CA VAL A 361 3.97 5.73 27.32
C VAL A 361 4.12 4.23 27.60
N LEU A 362 4.51 3.44 26.61
CA LEU A 362 4.71 1.99 26.79
C LEU A 362 5.89 1.66 27.71
N ALA A 363 6.94 2.47 27.69
CA ALA A 363 8.09 2.32 28.57
C ALA A 363 7.77 2.68 30.04
N THR A 364 6.89 3.65 30.27
CA THR A 364 6.57 4.15 31.62
C THR A 364 5.36 3.46 32.26
N HIS A 365 4.39 3.02 31.48
CA HIS A 365 3.14 2.42 31.95
C HIS A 365 2.84 1.09 31.24
N PRO A 366 3.72 0.08 31.36
CA PRO A 366 3.44 -1.24 30.79
C PRO A 366 2.29 -1.89 31.57
N GLY A 367 1.27 -2.39 30.87
CA GLY A 367 0.17 -3.13 31.52
C GLY A 367 -1.16 -3.07 30.79
N ALA A 368 -2.22 -3.55 31.45
CA ALA A 368 -3.55 -3.74 30.87
C ALA A 368 -4.21 -2.45 30.35
N ASN A 369 -3.76 -1.26 30.76
CA ASN A 369 -4.27 0.02 30.26
C ASN A 369 -3.46 0.61 29.10
N ALA A 370 -2.43 -0.10 28.62
CA ALA A 370 -1.52 0.39 27.57
C ALA A 370 -2.26 0.85 26.31
N GLY A 371 -3.31 0.15 25.88
CA GLY A 371 -4.10 0.55 24.71
C GLY A 371 -4.84 1.87 24.88
N LEU A 372 -5.36 2.15 26.09
CA LEU A 372 -6.03 3.41 26.41
C LEU A 372 -5.03 4.56 26.51
N LEU A 373 -3.90 4.34 27.19
CA LEU A 373 -2.87 5.37 27.39
C LEU A 373 -2.15 5.74 26.08
N THR A 374 -2.01 4.78 25.16
CA THR A 374 -1.42 5.03 23.84
C THR A 374 -2.40 5.61 22.83
N ALA A 375 -3.70 5.70 23.14
CA ALA A 375 -4.71 6.14 22.19
C ALA A 375 -4.44 7.56 21.65
N LEU A 376 -4.11 8.53 22.51
CA LEU A 376 -3.81 9.90 22.09
C LEU A 376 -2.48 9.99 21.31
N PRO A 377 -1.35 9.45 21.78
CA PRO A 377 -0.12 9.36 20.98
C PRO A 377 -0.30 8.71 19.61
N LEU A 378 -1.06 7.61 19.54
CA LEU A 378 -1.38 6.92 18.30
C LEU A 378 -2.27 7.75 17.38
N LEU A 379 -3.23 8.49 17.93
CA LEU A 379 -4.04 9.44 17.16
C LEU A 379 -3.18 10.55 16.55
N VAL A 380 -2.20 11.07 17.30
CA VAL A 380 -1.24 12.07 16.79
C VAL A 380 -0.36 11.46 15.70
N ALA A 381 0.18 10.26 15.92
CA ALA A 381 0.99 9.55 14.93
C ALA A 381 0.20 9.28 13.65
N GLY A 382 -1.05 8.83 13.80
CA GLY A 382 -2.00 8.61 12.72
C GLY A 382 -2.32 9.90 11.97
N THR A 383 -2.63 10.98 12.68
CA THR A 383 -2.88 12.30 12.08
C THR A 383 -1.68 12.76 11.26
N GLY A 384 -0.47 12.60 11.78
CA GLY A 384 0.75 12.84 11.02
C GLY A 384 0.84 11.96 9.77
N SER A 385 0.55 10.67 9.92
CA SER A 385 0.55 9.69 8.83
C SER A 385 -0.35 10.06 7.66
N GLY A 386 -1.60 10.44 7.91
CA GLY A 386 -2.52 10.81 6.84
C GLY A 386 -2.09 12.09 6.11
N LEU A 387 -1.48 13.05 6.80
CA LEU A 387 -0.87 14.25 6.20
C LEU A 387 0.40 13.95 5.38
N VAL A 388 0.95 12.74 5.51
CA VAL A 388 2.04 12.26 4.65
C VAL A 388 1.49 11.49 3.46
N ILE A 389 0.65 10.47 3.68
CA ILE A 389 0.25 9.50 2.63
C ILE A 389 -0.40 10.19 1.43
N SER A 390 -1.49 10.93 1.65
CA SER A 390 -2.26 11.55 0.57
C SER A 390 -1.55 12.76 -0.06
N PRO A 391 -1.02 13.72 0.73
CA PRO A 391 -0.27 14.84 0.16
C PRO A 391 0.98 14.41 -0.60
N ASN A 392 1.70 13.39 -0.12
CA ASN A 392 2.87 12.88 -0.85
C ASN A 392 2.46 12.27 -2.19
N GLN A 393 1.40 11.45 -2.26
CA GLN A 393 0.90 10.92 -3.53
C GLN A 393 0.54 12.04 -4.52
N THR A 394 -0.17 13.06 -4.05
CA THR A 394 -0.61 14.18 -4.90
C THR A 394 0.56 14.98 -5.45
N VAL A 395 1.57 15.28 -4.62
CA VAL A 395 2.76 16.05 -5.02
C VAL A 395 3.70 15.20 -5.88
N THR A 396 3.87 13.91 -5.59
CA THR A 396 4.75 13.02 -6.38
C THR A 396 4.28 12.92 -7.83
N LEU A 397 2.96 12.84 -8.01
CA LEU A 397 2.32 12.64 -9.32
C LEU A 397 1.89 13.97 -9.96
N SER A 398 2.32 15.12 -9.43
CA SER A 398 1.80 16.40 -9.88
C SER A 398 2.30 16.82 -11.26
N GLU A 399 3.56 16.55 -11.53
CA GLU A 399 4.30 16.90 -12.75
C GLU A 399 4.43 15.71 -13.71
N VAL A 400 3.80 14.58 -13.39
CA VAL A 400 3.80 13.39 -14.24
C VAL A 400 2.71 13.51 -15.30
N ASP A 401 3.10 13.34 -16.56
CA ASP A 401 2.16 13.32 -17.68
C ASP A 401 1.09 12.25 -17.48
N VAL A 402 -0.15 12.61 -17.80
CA VAL A 402 -1.33 11.72 -17.69
C VAL A 402 -1.11 10.40 -18.44
N ALA A 403 -0.36 10.42 -19.54
CA ALA A 403 -0.05 9.24 -20.34
C ALA A 403 0.85 8.21 -19.63
N HIS A 404 1.68 8.64 -18.69
CA HIS A 404 2.59 7.80 -17.90
C HIS A 404 2.11 7.60 -16.46
N GLY A 405 0.94 8.14 -16.12
CA GLY A 405 0.43 8.23 -14.77
C GLY A 405 0.27 6.90 -14.03
N SER A 406 -0.21 5.84 -14.71
CA SER A 406 -0.42 4.54 -14.06
C SER A 406 0.89 3.75 -13.92
N THR A 407 1.78 3.84 -14.90
CA THR A 407 3.16 3.32 -14.80
C THR A 407 3.92 4.00 -13.64
N ALA A 408 3.88 5.33 -13.55
CA ALA A 408 4.49 6.09 -12.46
C ALA A 408 3.91 5.71 -11.09
N ALA A 409 2.59 5.59 -10.99
CA ALA A 409 1.93 5.12 -9.79
C ALA A 409 2.34 3.69 -9.40
N GLY A 410 2.45 2.78 -10.37
CA GLY A 410 2.90 1.40 -10.16
C GLY A 410 4.34 1.32 -9.64
N VAL A 411 5.26 2.13 -10.19
CA VAL A 411 6.64 2.22 -9.71
C VAL A 411 6.70 2.79 -8.29
N GLN A 412 5.97 3.87 -8.02
CA GLN A 412 5.89 4.46 -6.68
C GLN A 412 5.37 3.45 -5.64
N GLN A 413 4.30 2.72 -5.97
CA GLN A 413 3.71 1.73 -5.07
C GLN A 413 4.62 0.51 -4.89
N THR A 414 5.38 0.13 -5.92
CA THR A 414 6.42 -0.91 -5.80
C THR A 414 7.48 -0.49 -4.80
N GLY A 415 7.95 0.76 -4.86
CA GLY A 415 8.87 1.33 -3.86
C GLY A 415 8.27 1.30 -2.44
N GLN A 416 6.99 1.64 -2.28
CA GLN A 416 6.29 1.55 -1.00
C GLN A 416 6.20 0.11 -0.47
N ARG A 417 5.99 -0.88 -1.35
CA ARG A 417 5.96 -2.31 -0.98
C ARG A 417 7.34 -2.81 -0.54
N ILE A 418 8.40 -2.43 -1.25
CA ILE A 418 9.78 -2.73 -0.85
C ILE A 418 10.07 -2.12 0.51
N GLY A 419 9.73 -0.84 0.69
CA GLY A 419 9.83 -0.14 1.96
C GLY A 419 9.12 -0.90 3.08
N ALA A 420 7.83 -1.20 2.89
CA ALA A 420 7.02 -1.93 3.86
C ALA A 420 7.64 -3.29 4.26
N ALA A 421 8.13 -4.06 3.30
CA ALA A 421 8.78 -5.35 3.57
C ALA A 421 10.07 -5.20 4.38
N LEU A 422 10.95 -4.26 3.99
CA LEU A 422 12.17 -3.94 4.73
C LEU A 422 11.86 -3.45 6.15
N GLY A 423 10.86 -2.59 6.27
CA GLY A 423 10.38 -2.02 7.52
C GLY A 423 9.91 -3.06 8.51
N THR A 424 8.99 -3.93 8.07
CA THR A 424 8.46 -5.01 8.90
C THR A 424 9.55 -6.03 9.26
N ALA A 425 10.44 -6.39 8.32
CA ALA A 425 11.56 -7.29 8.60
C ALA A 425 12.55 -6.70 9.63
N THR A 426 12.90 -5.43 9.48
CA THR A 426 13.83 -4.74 10.41
C THR A 426 13.19 -4.59 11.79
N ALA A 427 11.94 -4.11 11.87
CA ALA A 427 11.24 -3.91 13.13
C ALA A 427 11.00 -5.23 13.88
N SER A 428 10.59 -6.29 13.18
CA SER A 428 10.42 -7.62 13.78
C SER A 428 11.75 -8.25 14.21
N GLY A 429 12.81 -8.11 13.41
CA GLY A 429 14.14 -8.59 13.74
C GLY A 429 14.68 -7.95 15.02
N LEU A 430 14.59 -6.62 15.12
CA LEU A 430 14.99 -5.85 16.32
C LEU A 430 14.12 -6.17 17.54
N PHE A 431 12.81 -6.35 17.34
CA PHE A 431 11.90 -6.73 18.42
C PHE A 431 12.28 -8.09 19.01
N PHE A 432 12.40 -9.12 18.17
CA PHE A 432 12.70 -10.48 18.63
C PHE A 432 14.13 -10.64 19.14
N SER A 433 15.10 -9.90 18.59
CA SER A 433 16.47 -9.92 19.10
C SER A 433 16.57 -9.36 20.52
N ARG A 434 15.66 -8.47 20.91
CA ARG A 434 15.64 -7.91 22.27
C ARG A 434 14.71 -8.66 23.21
N LEU A 435 13.71 -9.36 22.65
CA LEU A 435 12.71 -10.10 23.43
C LEU A 435 13.33 -11.18 24.31
N SER A 436 14.34 -11.89 23.82
CA SER A 436 15.03 -12.95 24.58
C SER A 436 15.72 -12.45 25.85
N ASP A 437 16.16 -11.18 25.85
CA ASP A 437 17.08 -10.67 26.87
C ASP A 437 16.39 -9.74 27.86
N ALA A 438 15.38 -8.98 27.42
CA ALA A 438 14.82 -7.86 28.18
C ALA A 438 13.27 -7.82 28.19
N GLY A 439 12.61 -8.85 27.67
CA GLY A 439 11.15 -8.98 27.67
C GLY A 439 10.42 -8.01 26.73
N TYR A 440 9.08 -8.11 26.73
CA TYR A 440 8.22 -7.43 25.75
C TYR A 440 8.27 -5.89 25.81
N GLY A 441 8.48 -5.30 26.99
CA GLY A 441 8.57 -3.84 27.16
C GLY A 441 9.80 -3.21 26.50
N SER A 442 10.98 -3.83 26.63
CA SER A 442 12.18 -3.35 25.92
C SER A 442 12.14 -3.73 24.43
N ALA A 443 11.56 -4.89 24.10
CA ALA A 443 11.39 -5.33 22.72
C ALA A 443 10.51 -4.38 21.89
N VAL A 444 9.40 -3.89 22.44
CA VAL A 444 8.51 -2.96 21.72
C VAL A 444 9.22 -1.65 21.39
N SER A 445 9.98 -1.10 22.33
CA SER A 445 10.75 0.13 22.09
C SER A 445 11.83 -0.07 21.03
N THR A 446 12.59 -1.16 21.12
CA THR A 446 13.64 -1.49 20.15
C THR A 446 13.07 -1.73 18.75
N GLY A 447 11.89 -2.35 18.64
CA GLY A 447 11.17 -2.50 17.38
C GLY A 447 10.65 -1.16 16.82
N LEU A 448 10.15 -0.27 17.68
CA LEU A 448 9.68 1.07 17.30
C LEU A 448 10.83 1.98 16.84
N VAL A 449 12.05 1.80 17.35
CA VAL A 449 13.23 2.55 16.88
C VAL A 449 13.43 2.40 15.38
N ALA A 450 13.30 1.20 14.80
CA ALA A 450 13.37 1.04 13.34
C ALA A 450 12.33 1.92 12.62
N SER A 451 11.11 1.96 13.13
CA SER A 451 10.02 2.74 12.55
C SER A 451 10.32 4.24 12.63
N VAL A 452 10.77 4.72 13.80
CA VAL A 452 11.19 6.11 14.03
C VAL A 452 12.36 6.48 13.13
N SER A 453 13.36 5.62 12.98
CA SER A 453 14.52 5.86 12.12
C SER A 453 14.13 6.01 10.65
N PHE A 454 13.25 5.15 10.13
CA PHE A 454 12.78 5.25 8.75
C PHE A 454 11.93 6.51 8.50
N VAL A 455 11.01 6.85 9.42
CA VAL A 455 10.23 8.10 9.32
C VAL A 455 11.15 9.32 9.47
N GLY A 456 12.17 9.25 10.32
CA GLY A 456 13.20 10.28 10.47
C GLY A 456 14.02 10.47 9.20
N ALA A 457 14.42 9.39 8.53
CA ALA A 457 15.07 9.45 7.23
C ALA A 457 14.15 10.08 6.16
N ALA A 458 12.85 9.74 6.16
CA ALA A 458 11.87 10.38 5.29
C ALA A 458 11.74 11.90 5.57
N LEU A 459 11.81 12.30 6.85
CA LEU A 459 11.83 13.71 7.25
C LEU A 459 13.09 14.42 6.72
N LEU A 460 14.26 13.81 6.84
CA LEU A 460 15.52 14.37 6.31
C LEU A 460 15.45 14.56 4.79
N VAL A 461 14.89 13.60 4.05
CA VAL A 461 14.65 13.72 2.60
C VAL A 461 13.71 14.90 2.30
N CYS A 462 12.63 15.04 3.06
CA CYS A 462 11.69 16.16 2.90
C CYS A 462 12.36 17.52 3.19
N VAL A 463 13.19 17.61 4.24
CA VAL A 463 13.93 18.84 4.59
C VAL A 463 14.97 19.18 3.52
N ALA A 464 15.68 18.17 2.98
CA ALA A 464 16.65 18.35 1.91
C ALA A 464 15.99 18.91 0.63
N GLU A 465 14.77 18.45 0.30
CA GLU A 465 13.97 18.99 -0.81
C GLU A 465 13.66 20.49 -0.60
N PHE A 466 13.23 20.88 0.60
CA PHE A 466 12.97 22.29 0.95
C PHE A 466 14.22 23.18 0.88
N ALA A 467 15.35 22.69 1.39
CA ALA A 467 16.61 23.43 1.36
C ALA A 467 17.09 23.67 -0.07
N THR A 468 16.87 22.71 -0.96
CA THR A 468 17.24 22.82 -2.38
C THR A 468 16.30 23.73 -3.18
N ASP A 469 15.02 23.84 -2.80
CA ASP A 469 14.08 24.82 -3.40
C ASP A 469 14.43 26.26 -3.05
N ARG A 470 14.68 26.56 -1.76
CA ARG A 470 15.04 27.91 -1.32
C ARG A 470 16.29 28.44 -2.00
N ARG A 471 17.30 27.60 -2.18
CA ARG A 471 18.55 27.95 -2.88
C ARG A 471 18.35 28.28 -4.36
N ARG A 472 17.34 27.70 -5.00
CA ARG A 472 17.00 27.99 -6.41
C ARG A 472 16.19 29.26 -6.55
N SER A 473 15.18 29.47 -5.71
CA SER A 473 14.43 30.73 -5.71
C SER A 473 15.34 31.93 -5.44
N ALA A 474 16.37 31.78 -4.58
CA ALA A 474 17.36 32.82 -4.34
C ALA A 474 18.35 33.05 -5.51
N ARG A 475 18.58 32.05 -6.37
CA ARG A 475 19.46 32.17 -7.54
C ARG A 475 18.72 32.66 -8.79
N GLY A 476 17.45 32.31 -8.94
CA GLY A 476 16.60 32.80 -10.04
C GLY A 476 16.05 34.21 -9.81
N SER A 477 16.26 34.81 -8.63
CA SER A 477 15.99 36.23 -8.35
C SER A 477 17.23 37.12 -8.50
N SER A 478 18.38 36.54 -8.84
CA SER A 478 19.66 37.23 -9.06
C SER A 478 20.11 37.22 -10.53
N GLU A 479 19.31 36.61 -11.41
CA GLU A 479 19.33 36.77 -12.87
C GLU A 479 18.13 37.62 -13.28
#